data_AF-A0A7G6W1E2-F1
#
_entry.id   AF-A0A7G6W1E2-F1
#
_cell.length_a   1.000
_cell.length_b   1.000
_cell.length_c   1.000
_cell.angle_alpha   90.00
_cell.angle_beta   90.00
_cell.angle_gamma   90.00
#
_symmetry.space_group_name_H-M   'P 1'
#
loop_
_entity.id
_entity.type
_entity.pdbx_description
1 polymer ?
#
loop_
_entity_poly.entity_id
_entity_poly.type
_entity_poly.pdbx_seq_one_letter_code
_entity_poly.pdbx_strand_id
1 'polypeptide(L)'
;MLTDSERFAFTAHRIHAFETTGNAYDAVQTDEAIGTGDTLLIFGEAVVGVALTWPFAVTAECGHLHQVAPKTDDTLDAFAASLGVEHAAIERAAELARRLGLAIDPTLAPLLAR
;
A
#
# COMPACT_ATOMS: atom_id res chain seq x y z
N MET A 1 -30.60 -21.08 -5.93
CA MET A 1 -29.95 -20.12 -6.87
C MET A 1 -29.24 -19.10 -6.01
N LEU A 2 -27.95 -18.84 -6.27
CA LEU A 2 -27.24 -17.71 -5.69
C LEU A 2 -27.85 -16.41 -6.22
N THR A 3 -28.14 -15.48 -5.33
CA THR A 3 -28.58 -14.12 -5.68
C THR A 3 -27.52 -13.43 -6.53
N ASP A 4 -27.90 -12.42 -7.33
CA ASP A 4 -26.92 -11.67 -8.16
C ASP A 4 -25.80 -11.06 -7.28
N SER A 5 -26.11 -10.69 -6.04
CA SER A 5 -25.13 -10.20 -5.04
C SER A 5 -24.07 -11.23 -4.66
N GLU A 6 -24.39 -12.52 -4.69
CA GLU A 6 -23.46 -13.61 -4.36
C GLU A 6 -22.62 -14.05 -5.57
N ARG A 7 -23.06 -13.74 -6.80
CA ARG A 7 -22.33 -14.08 -8.04
C ARG A 7 -21.22 -13.08 -8.40
N PHE A 8 -21.24 -11.90 -7.81
CA PHE A 8 -20.25 -10.82 -8.02
C PHE A 8 -19.63 -10.31 -6.72
N ALA A 9 -19.56 -11.15 -5.67
CA ALA A 9 -18.91 -10.79 -4.42
C ALA A 9 -17.37 -10.83 -4.56
N PHE A 10 -16.81 -9.99 -5.43
CA PHE A 10 -15.39 -9.70 -5.46
C PHE A 10 -15.16 -8.21 -5.23
N THR A 11 -14.19 -7.90 -4.39
CA THR A 11 -13.69 -6.53 -4.24
C THR A 11 -12.54 -6.35 -5.21
N ALA A 12 -12.73 -5.51 -6.22
CA ALA A 12 -11.64 -5.13 -7.11
C ALA A 12 -10.68 -4.19 -6.36
N HIS A 13 -9.37 -4.43 -6.49
CA HIS A 13 -8.33 -3.58 -5.95
C HIS A 13 -7.47 -3.05 -7.11
N ARG A 14 -7.13 -1.76 -7.06
CA ARG A 14 -6.34 -1.12 -8.12
C ARG A 14 -4.86 -1.10 -7.75
N ILE A 15 -4.03 -1.36 -8.75
CA ILE A 15 -2.60 -1.13 -8.72
C ILE A 15 -2.31 -0.04 -9.75
N HIS A 16 -1.77 1.08 -9.30
CA HIS A 16 -1.34 2.18 -10.15
C HIS A 16 0.18 2.10 -10.31
N ALA A 17 0.61 1.86 -11.54
CA ALA A 17 2.03 1.74 -11.85
C ALA A 17 2.60 3.06 -12.36
N PHE A 18 3.77 3.45 -11.87
CA PHE A 18 4.48 4.66 -12.28
C PHE A 18 5.93 4.36 -12.59
N GLU A 19 6.55 5.19 -13.44
CA GLU A 19 7.98 5.10 -13.75
C GLU A 19 8.86 5.53 -12.56
N THR A 20 8.42 6.55 -11.81
CA THR A 20 9.16 7.12 -10.68
C THR A 20 8.25 7.35 -9.47
N THR A 21 8.82 7.31 -8.26
CA THR A 21 8.09 7.64 -7.03
C THR A 21 7.65 9.09 -6.96
N GLY A 22 8.38 10.01 -7.61
CA GLY A 22 7.97 11.42 -7.72
C GLY A 22 6.67 11.58 -8.51
N ASN A 23 6.55 10.92 -9.67
CA ASN A 23 5.32 10.93 -10.45
C ASN A 23 4.16 10.27 -9.69
N ALA A 24 4.43 9.17 -8.98
CA ALA A 24 3.43 8.53 -8.14
C ALA A 24 2.92 9.47 -7.04
N TYR A 25 3.82 10.21 -6.39
CA TYR A 25 3.48 11.18 -5.36
C TYR A 25 2.58 12.29 -5.91
N ASP A 26 2.97 12.93 -7.00
CA ASP A 26 2.20 14.02 -7.62
C ASP A 26 0.83 13.54 -8.12
N ALA A 27 0.78 12.34 -8.70
CA ALA A 27 -0.46 11.74 -9.18
C ALA A 27 -1.46 11.48 -8.04
N VAL A 28 -1.00 10.95 -6.90
CA VAL A 28 -1.85 10.71 -5.72
C VAL A 28 -2.52 12.01 -5.22
N GLN A 29 -1.90 13.17 -5.43
CA GLN A 29 -2.46 14.47 -5.00
C GLN A 29 -3.46 15.08 -5.99
N THR A 30 -3.49 14.62 -7.24
CA THR A 30 -4.18 15.33 -8.33
C THR A 30 -5.10 14.45 -9.18
N ASP A 31 -4.85 13.15 -9.26
CA ASP A 31 -5.64 12.20 -10.04
C ASP A 31 -6.74 11.58 -9.15
N GLU A 32 -7.99 11.98 -9.41
CA GLU A 32 -9.18 11.48 -8.69
C GLU A 32 -9.43 9.98 -8.90
N ALA A 33 -8.77 9.34 -9.86
CA ALA A 33 -8.85 7.88 -10.05
C ALA A 33 -8.00 7.09 -9.05
N ILE A 34 -7.13 7.76 -8.28
CA ILE A 34 -6.26 7.14 -7.28
C ILE A 34 -6.88 7.33 -5.89
N GLY A 35 -7.46 6.26 -5.36
CA GLY A 35 -8.11 6.30 -4.06
C GLY A 35 -7.15 6.02 -2.91
N THR A 36 -7.44 6.59 -1.74
CA THR A 36 -6.78 6.19 -0.49
C THR A 36 -6.86 4.67 -0.29
N GLY A 37 -5.72 4.02 -0.03
CA GLY A 37 -5.62 2.56 0.13
C GLY A 37 -5.36 1.79 -1.17
N ASP A 38 -5.33 2.45 -2.34
CA ASP A 38 -4.88 1.82 -3.58
C ASP A 38 -3.38 1.50 -3.51
N THR A 39 -2.97 0.47 -4.25
CA THR A 39 -1.56 0.06 -4.30
C THR A 39 -0.81 0.86 -5.36
N LEU A 40 0.37 1.36 -5.00
CA LEU A 40 1.31 2.03 -5.91
C LEU A 40 2.44 1.06 -6.26
N LEU A 41 2.78 0.93 -7.54
CA LEU A 41 3.90 0.12 -8.01
C LEU A 41 4.89 0.98 -8.80
N ILE A 42 6.12 1.09 -8.31
CA ILE A 42 7.21 1.79 -8.99
C ILE A 42 8.35 0.79 -9.13
N PHE A 43 8.22 -0.09 -10.12
CA PHE A 43 9.06 -1.27 -10.24
C PHE A 43 10.55 -0.93 -10.46
N GLY A 44 10.84 0.10 -11.25
CA GLY A 44 12.21 0.55 -11.53
C GLY A 44 12.97 1.09 -10.32
N GLU A 45 12.24 1.52 -9.28
CA GLU A 45 12.81 2.02 -8.02
C GLU A 45 12.68 1.02 -6.87
N ALA A 46 12.24 -0.22 -7.16
CA ALA A 46 11.98 -1.26 -6.16
C ALA A 46 10.97 -0.85 -5.08
N VAL A 47 10.00 0.02 -5.43
CA VAL A 47 9.01 0.54 -4.49
C VAL A 47 7.61 -0.03 -4.73
N VAL A 48 6.99 -0.52 -3.67
CA VAL A 48 5.54 -0.71 -3.58
C VAL A 48 5.04 0.15 -2.44
N GLY A 49 3.96 0.89 -2.67
CA GLY A 49 3.39 1.80 -1.69
C GLY A 49 1.88 1.73 -1.60
N VAL A 50 1.33 2.56 -0.71
CA VAL A 50 -0.10 2.75 -0.51
C VAL A 50 -0.42 4.21 -0.76
N ALA A 51 -1.45 4.46 -1.57
CA ALA A 51 -1.94 5.80 -1.84
C ALA A 51 -2.69 6.39 -0.63
N LEU A 52 -2.42 7.65 -0.31
CA LEU A 52 -3.14 8.52 0.64
C LEU A 52 -2.62 9.95 0.46
N THR A 53 -3.10 10.92 1.22
CA THR A 53 -2.60 12.31 1.20
C THR A 53 -1.07 12.42 1.32
N TRP A 54 -0.43 11.50 2.05
CA TRP A 54 1.03 11.39 2.16
C TRP A 54 1.43 9.95 1.81
N PRO A 55 1.53 9.58 0.51
CA PRO A 55 1.68 8.19 0.12
C PRO A 55 2.96 7.61 0.73
N PHE A 56 2.88 6.37 1.22
CA PHE A 56 3.99 5.72 1.92
C PHE A 56 4.39 4.42 1.24
N ALA A 57 5.66 4.07 1.36
CA ALA A 57 6.20 2.79 0.89
C ALA A 57 6.00 1.68 1.94
N VAL A 58 5.71 0.47 1.47
CA VAL A 58 5.78 -0.76 2.30
C VAL A 58 7.10 -1.50 2.10
N THR A 59 7.84 -1.16 1.05
CA THR A 59 9.18 -1.67 0.74
C THR A 59 10.26 -0.90 1.50
N ALA A 60 11.43 -1.52 1.66
CA ALA A 60 12.60 -0.90 2.28
C ALA A 60 13.09 0.34 1.51
N GLU A 61 13.02 0.29 0.18
CA GLU A 61 13.18 1.46 -0.67
C GLU A 61 11.87 2.26 -0.65
N CYS A 62 11.98 3.57 -0.41
CA CYS A 62 10.82 4.49 -0.39
C CYS A 62 10.84 5.53 -1.51
N GLY A 63 12.01 5.80 -2.12
CA GLY A 63 12.16 6.89 -3.07
C GLY A 63 11.64 8.22 -2.51
N HIS A 64 10.71 8.85 -3.21
CA HIS A 64 10.02 10.08 -2.78
C HIS A 64 8.76 9.83 -1.93
N LEU A 65 8.35 8.57 -1.74
CA LEU A 65 7.24 8.25 -0.83
C LEU A 65 7.71 8.34 0.63
N HIS A 66 6.76 8.50 1.55
CA HIS A 66 7.06 8.50 2.96
C HIS A 66 7.48 7.12 3.46
N GLN A 67 8.44 7.09 4.37
CA GLN A 67 8.68 5.93 5.22
C GLN A 67 7.67 5.93 6.36
N VAL A 68 7.41 4.73 6.88
CA VAL A 68 6.53 4.54 8.04
C VAL A 68 7.36 4.46 9.33
N ALA A 69 6.72 4.80 10.45
CA ALA A 69 7.33 4.72 11.77
C ALA A 69 6.31 4.23 12.81
N PRO A 70 5.82 2.97 12.69
CA PRO A 70 4.97 2.38 13.72
C PRO A 70 5.69 2.36 15.07
N LYS A 71 4.93 2.49 16.15
CA LYS A 71 5.45 2.38 17.52
C LYS A 71 5.71 0.91 17.86
N THR A 72 6.60 0.69 18.83
CA THR A 72 7.02 -0.67 19.26
C THR A 72 5.85 -1.61 19.58
N ASP A 73 4.76 -1.08 20.11
CA ASP A 73 3.59 -1.87 20.55
C ASP A 73 2.38 -1.73 19.61
N ASP A 74 2.55 -1.12 18.43
CA ASP A 74 1.45 -1.00 17.47
C ASP A 74 1.04 -2.37 16.92
N THR A 75 -0.26 -2.56 16.76
CA THR A 75 -0.80 -3.60 15.87
C THR A 75 -0.93 -3.04 14.46
N LEU A 76 -1.00 -3.91 13.45
CA LEU A 76 -1.24 -3.46 12.08
C LEU A 76 -2.55 -2.67 11.98
N ASP A 77 -3.60 -3.10 12.68
CA ASP A 77 -4.89 -2.41 12.71
C ASP A 77 -4.78 -1.00 13.30
N ALA A 78 -4.12 -0.85 14.45
CA ALA A 78 -3.95 0.44 15.10
C ALA A 78 -3.10 1.39 14.25
N PHE A 79 -2.04 0.86 13.64
CA PHE A 79 -1.17 1.60 12.74
C PHE A 79 -1.93 2.06 11.48
N ALA A 80 -2.64 1.16 10.80
CA ALA A 80 -3.44 1.46 9.62
C ALA A 80 -4.54 2.50 9.91
N ALA A 81 -5.24 2.35 11.05
CA ALA A 81 -6.24 3.30 11.50
C ALA A 81 -5.65 4.70 11.74
N SER A 82 -4.42 4.79 12.27
CA SER A 82 -3.73 6.08 12.46
C SER A 82 -3.43 6.82 11.15
N LEU A 83 -3.33 6.09 10.04
CA LEU A 83 -3.11 6.61 8.69
C LEU A 83 -4.40 6.81 7.90
N GLY A 84 -5.54 6.37 8.44
CA GLY A 84 -6.84 6.42 7.75
C GLY A 84 -6.94 5.44 6.57
N VAL A 85 -6.22 4.32 6.62
CA VAL A 85 -6.29 3.25 5.61
C VAL A 85 -6.77 1.94 6.22
N GLU A 86 -7.35 1.07 5.40
CA GLU A 86 -7.65 -0.30 5.77
C GLU A 86 -6.36 -1.11 5.97
N HIS A 87 -6.27 -1.92 7.03
CA HIS A 87 -5.09 -2.76 7.28
C HIS A 87 -4.75 -3.69 6.09
N ALA A 88 -5.79 -4.18 5.40
CA ALA A 88 -5.68 -5.04 4.23
C ALA A 88 -5.05 -4.33 3.03
N ALA A 89 -5.08 -2.98 2.97
CA ALA A 89 -4.33 -2.23 1.95
C ALA A 89 -2.82 -2.41 2.12
N ILE A 90 -2.34 -2.35 3.37
CA ILE A 90 -0.94 -2.56 3.71
C ILE A 90 -0.55 -4.02 3.44
N GLU A 91 -1.38 -4.99 3.84
CA GLU A 91 -1.13 -6.40 3.58
C GLU A 91 -1.06 -6.72 2.08
N ARG A 92 -2.01 -6.20 1.28
CA ARG A 92 -2.00 -6.39 -0.18
C ARG A 92 -0.74 -5.81 -0.82
N ALA A 93 -0.35 -4.60 -0.44
CA ALA A 93 0.87 -3.98 -0.94
C ALA A 93 2.12 -4.78 -0.53
N ALA A 94 2.18 -5.25 0.72
CA ALA A 94 3.30 -6.07 1.21
C ALA A 94 3.35 -7.45 0.55
N GLU A 95 2.21 -8.09 0.30
CA GLU A 95 2.13 -9.35 -0.44
C GLU A 95 2.62 -9.17 -1.89
N LEU A 96 2.22 -8.09 -2.56
CA LEU A 96 2.74 -7.76 -3.89
C LEU A 96 4.27 -7.58 -3.86
N ALA A 97 4.79 -6.81 -2.92
CA ALA A 97 6.23 -6.62 -2.76
C ALA A 97 6.97 -7.95 -2.55
N ARG A 98 6.46 -8.84 -1.68
CA ARG A 98 7.02 -10.19 -1.45
C ARG A 98 7.00 -11.04 -2.72
N ARG A 99 5.90 -11.03 -3.47
CA ARG A 99 5.76 -11.75 -4.76
C ARG A 99 6.76 -11.28 -5.80
N LEU A 100 7.12 -10.00 -5.75
CA LEU A 100 8.11 -9.37 -6.64
C LEU A 100 9.56 -9.51 -6.12
N GLY A 101 9.78 -10.11 -4.94
CA GLY A 101 11.10 -10.27 -4.34
C GLY A 101 11.70 -8.99 -3.75
N LEU A 102 10.86 -7.99 -3.46
CA LEU A 102 11.28 -6.71 -2.88
C LEU A 102 11.31 -6.82 -1.36
N ALA A 103 12.34 -6.23 -0.73
CA ALA A 103 12.46 -6.19 0.72
C ALA A 103 11.36 -5.30 1.32
N ILE A 104 10.72 -5.77 2.39
CA ILE A 104 9.74 -4.99 3.15
C ILE A 104 10.47 -4.02 4.10
N ASP A 105 9.89 -2.85 4.34
CA ASP A 105 10.40 -1.89 5.31
C ASP A 105 10.60 -2.59 6.67
N PRO A 106 11.80 -2.53 7.28
CA PRO A 106 12.11 -3.24 8.52
C PRO A 106 11.30 -2.77 9.73
N THR A 107 10.77 -1.54 9.71
CA THR A 107 9.87 -1.02 10.74
C THR A 107 8.46 -1.58 10.60
N LEU A 108 8.03 -1.88 9.36
CA LEU A 108 6.71 -2.43 9.07
C LEU A 108 6.67 -3.96 9.17
N ALA A 109 7.77 -4.64 8.81
CA ALA A 109 7.86 -6.10 8.78
C ALA A 109 7.37 -6.80 10.07
N PRO A 110 7.65 -6.31 11.30
CA PRO A 110 7.16 -6.92 12.54
C PRO A 110 5.63 -6.90 12.70
N LEU A 111 4.96 -5.94 12.07
CA LEU A 111 3.49 -5.81 12.12
C LEU A 111 2.81 -6.80 11.15
N LEU A 112 3.53 -7.22 10.10
CA LEU A 112 3.05 -8.11 9.03
C LEU A 112 3.42 -9.58 9.23
N ALA A 113 4.06 -9.93 10.34
CA ALA A 113 4.57 -11.26 10.65
C ALA A 113 3.75 -11.98 11.76
N ARG A 114 2.60 -11.43 12.13
CA ARG A 114 1.76 -11.90 13.23
C ARG A 114 0.47 -12.54 12.73
#